data_AF-A0A1G4JP83-F1
#
_entry.id   AF-A0A1G4JP83-F1
#
_cell.length_a   1.000
_cell.length_b   1.000
_cell.length_c   1.000
_cell.angle_alpha   90.00
_cell.angle_beta   90.00
_cell.angle_gamma   90.00
#
_symmetry.space_group_name_H-M   'P 1'
#
loop_
_entity.id
_entity.type
_entity.pdbx_description
1 polymer ?
#
loop_
_entity_poly.entity_id
_entity_poly.type
_entity_poly.pdbx_seq_one_letter_code
_entity_poly.pdbx_strand_id
1 'polypeptide(L)'
;MWNESEVLVDRKSKFQGRCCRITSQEDIPKILDNLLGTNKAVARASHQHMYAWRVAEVAYAKNVKAVNQVKEHYTNLQQGSSDCGEAGAGRRLLTLLENYKVVGVLLIVTRWYGGTPLGPKRFRNISTVATESLKRANVIL
;
A
#
# COMPACT_ATOMS: atom_id res chain seq x y z
N MET A 1 12.52 -5.70 0.41
CA MET A 1 12.02 -6.36 1.63
C MET A 1 10.63 -5.81 1.94
N TRP A 2 9.66 -6.66 2.28
CA TRP A 2 8.28 -6.24 2.58
C TRP A 2 8.11 -5.92 4.07
N ASN A 3 7.30 -4.92 4.38
CA ASN A 3 6.75 -4.71 5.71
C ASN A 3 5.32 -5.26 5.72
N GLU A 4 5.14 -6.46 6.27
CA GLU A 4 3.85 -7.17 6.23
C GLU A 4 3.06 -6.95 7.53
N SER A 5 1.75 -6.75 7.41
CA SER A 5 0.84 -6.83 8.55
C SER A 5 0.70 -8.27 9.04
N GLU A 6 0.14 -8.45 10.24
CA GLU A 6 -0.46 -9.73 10.60
C GLU A 6 -1.58 -10.09 9.61
N VAL A 7 -1.87 -11.39 9.52
CA VAL A 7 -3.02 -11.87 8.75
C VAL A 7 -4.29 -11.66 9.56
N LEU A 8 -5.17 -10.78 9.08
CA LEU A 8 -6.49 -10.57 9.66
C LEU A 8 -7.48 -11.58 9.07
N VAL A 9 -8.22 -12.29 9.94
CA VAL A 9 -9.25 -13.25 9.55
C VAL A 9 -10.65 -12.76 9.94
N ASP A 10 -11.58 -12.76 9.00
CA ASP A 10 -13.00 -12.39 9.22
C ASP A 10 -13.91 -13.27 8.38
N ARG A 11 -14.78 -14.06 9.04
CA ARG A 11 -15.66 -15.06 8.41
C ARG A 11 -14.92 -15.89 7.35
N LYS A 12 -13.80 -16.49 7.77
CA LYS A 12 -12.87 -17.29 6.94
C LYS A 12 -12.14 -16.53 5.82
N SER A 13 -12.55 -15.30 5.49
CA SER A 13 -11.77 -14.47 4.58
C SER A 13 -10.50 -14.02 5.29
N LYS A 14 -9.38 -14.02 4.58
CA LYS A 14 -8.09 -13.57 5.11
C LYS A 14 -7.65 -12.31 4.38
N PHE A 15 -6.97 -11.42 5.09
CA PHE A 15 -6.43 -10.18 4.58
C PHE A 15 -5.00 -10.02 5.07
N GLN A 16 -4.10 -9.57 4.20
CA GLN A 16 -2.75 -9.18 4.61
C GLN A 16 -2.30 -7.97 3.81
N GLY A 17 -1.84 -6.94 4.51
CA GLY A 17 -1.22 -5.75 3.95
C GLY A 17 0.28 -5.93 3.81
N ARG A 18 0.85 -5.38 2.76
CA ARG A 18 2.30 -5.31 2.55
C ARG A 18 2.66 -3.96 1.96
N CYS A 19 3.79 -3.41 2.37
CA CYS A 19 4.33 -2.25 1.70
C CYS A 19 5.84 -2.36 1.54
N CYS A 20 6.34 -1.73 0.48
CA CYS A 20 7.76 -1.61 0.19
C CYS A 20 8.05 -0.22 -0.37
N ARG A 21 9.31 0.21 -0.24
CA ARG A 21 9.74 1.48 -0.84
C ARG A 21 9.81 1.34 -2.35
N ILE A 22 9.39 2.40 -3.05
CA ILE A 22 9.57 2.56 -4.49
C ILE A 22 10.00 4.00 -4.78
N THR A 23 10.73 4.20 -5.87
CA THR A 23 11.13 5.53 -6.36
C THR A 23 10.45 5.88 -7.68
N SER A 24 10.02 4.87 -8.45
CA SER A 24 9.32 5.04 -9.71
C SER A 24 8.13 4.08 -9.81
N GLN A 25 7.12 4.46 -10.58
CA GLN A 25 6.02 3.56 -10.94
C GLN A 25 6.46 2.42 -11.86
N GLU A 26 7.56 2.61 -12.58
CA GLU A 26 8.11 1.63 -13.53
C GLU A 26 8.57 0.33 -12.84
N ASP A 27 8.90 0.40 -11.54
CA ASP A 27 9.30 -0.77 -10.75
C ASP A 27 8.10 -1.69 -10.41
N ILE A 28 6.88 -1.16 -10.44
CA ILE A 28 5.69 -1.83 -9.90
C ILE A 28 5.40 -3.16 -10.61
N PRO A 29 5.36 -3.26 -11.96
CA PRO A 29 5.09 -4.52 -12.64
C PRO A 29 6.04 -5.65 -12.18
N LYS A 30 7.35 -5.37 -12.14
CA LYS A 30 8.36 -6.34 -11.71
C LYS A 30 8.22 -6.74 -10.24
N ILE A 31 7.85 -5.79 -9.36
CA ILE A 31 7.60 -6.07 -7.94
C ILE A 31 6.38 -6.99 -7.78
N LEU A 32 5.29 -6.74 -8.52
CA LEU A 32 4.09 -7.57 -8.49
C LEU A 32 4.36 -8.99 -9.02
N ASP A 33 5.05 -9.10 -10.16
CA ASP A 33 5.43 -10.39 -10.74
C ASP A 33 6.31 -11.19 -9.77
N ASN A 34 7.26 -10.54 -9.09
CA ASN A 34 8.08 -11.18 -8.09
C ASN A 34 7.26 -11.67 -6.89
N LEU A 35 6.31 -10.86 -6.40
CA LEU A 35 5.41 -11.25 -5.31
C LEU A 35 4.61 -12.51 -5.68
N LEU A 36 4.05 -12.57 -6.88
CA LEU A 36 3.28 -13.73 -7.35
C LEU A 36 4.19 -14.95 -7.61
N GLY A 37 5.38 -14.73 -8.15
CA GLY A 37 6.36 -15.78 -8.45
C GLY A 37 6.87 -16.48 -7.18
N THR A 38 7.16 -15.69 -6.14
CA THR A 38 7.79 -16.14 -4.89
C THR A 38 6.79 -16.53 -3.80
N ASN A 39 5.55 -16.01 -3.82
CA ASN A 39 4.54 -16.32 -2.81
C ASN A 39 3.32 -17.02 -3.44
N LYS A 40 3.34 -18.36 -3.43
CA LYS A 40 2.26 -19.20 -3.99
C LYS A 40 0.92 -19.06 -3.25
N ALA A 41 0.92 -18.59 -2.00
CA ALA A 41 -0.33 -18.32 -1.29
C ALA A 41 -0.99 -17.05 -1.85
N VAL A 42 -0.22 -16.00 -2.09
CA VAL A 42 -0.71 -14.77 -2.73
C VAL A 42 -1.15 -15.03 -4.17
N ALA A 43 -0.38 -15.79 -4.95
CA ALA A 43 -0.73 -16.11 -6.33
C ALA A 43 -2.08 -16.84 -6.48
N ARG A 44 -2.50 -17.59 -5.46
CA ARG A 44 -3.79 -18.30 -5.42
C ARG A 44 -4.90 -17.53 -4.71
N ALA A 45 -4.63 -16.29 -4.28
CA ALA A 45 -5.62 -15.46 -3.62
C ALA A 45 -6.72 -15.01 -4.59
N SER A 46 -7.94 -14.83 -4.08
CA SER A 46 -9.08 -14.34 -4.87
C SER A 46 -8.85 -12.92 -5.37
N HIS A 47 -8.14 -12.10 -4.60
CA HIS A 47 -7.66 -10.77 -4.99
C HIS A 47 -6.19 -10.68 -4.58
N GLN A 48 -5.30 -10.83 -5.55
CA GLN A 48 -3.88 -11.06 -5.31
C GLN A 48 -3.16 -9.82 -4.75
N HIS A 49 -3.35 -8.68 -5.40
CA HIS A 49 -2.66 -7.43 -5.05
C HIS A 49 -3.50 -6.21 -5.42
N MET A 50 -4.54 -5.90 -4.64
CA MET A 50 -5.11 -4.53 -4.72
C MET A 50 -4.06 -3.57 -4.18
N TYR A 51 -3.77 -2.48 -4.88
CA TYR A 51 -2.64 -1.63 -4.51
C TYR A 51 -2.89 -0.15 -4.75
N ALA A 52 -2.08 0.66 -4.08
CA ALA A 52 -1.91 2.08 -4.37
C ALA A 52 -0.45 2.49 -4.15
N TRP A 53 -0.04 3.56 -4.82
CA TRP A 53 1.31 4.10 -4.71
C TRP A 53 1.31 5.61 -4.91
N ARG A 54 2.33 6.27 -4.36
CA ARG A 54 2.63 7.69 -4.55
C ARG A 54 4.14 7.85 -4.65
N VAL A 55 4.65 8.48 -5.70
CA VAL A 55 6.08 8.85 -5.83
C VAL A 55 6.20 10.31 -6.24
N ALA A 56 7.25 10.97 -5.79
CA ALA A 56 7.52 12.35 -6.12
C ALA A 56 9.04 12.60 -6.10
N GLU A 57 9.46 13.66 -6.78
CA GLU A 57 10.81 14.17 -6.65
C GLU A 57 10.92 15.00 -5.37
N VAL A 58 12.06 14.90 -4.67
CA VAL A 58 12.34 15.70 -3.47
C VAL A 58 13.23 16.86 -3.87
N ALA A 59 12.68 18.08 -3.87
CA ALA A 59 13.47 19.28 -3.99
C ALA A 59 14.03 19.66 -2.62
N TYR A 60 15.36 19.56 -2.44
CA TYR A 60 16.03 20.11 -1.27
C TYR A 60 16.19 21.62 -1.46
N ALA A 61 15.27 22.42 -0.93
CA ALA A 61 15.47 23.86 -0.84
C ALA A 61 16.61 24.12 0.15
N LYS A 62 17.76 24.64 -0.34
CA LYS A 62 18.84 25.17 0.51
C LYS A 62 18.36 26.46 1.19
N ASN A 63 17.52 26.36 2.22
CA ASN A 63 17.23 27.50 3.07
C ASN A 63 18.35 27.66 4.10
N VAL A 64 19.34 28.49 3.76
CA VAL A 64 20.53 28.80 4.57
C VAL A 64 20.19 29.53 5.89
N LYS A 65 18.91 29.87 6.14
CA LYS A 65 18.48 30.67 7.30
C LYS A 65 17.55 29.96 8.30
N ALA A 66 17.13 28.71 8.03
CA ALA A 66 16.21 27.98 8.92
C ALA A 66 16.92 26.78 9.55
N VAL A 67 17.65 27.03 10.63
CA VAL A 67 18.13 25.97 11.53
C VAL A 67 16.87 25.32 12.13
N ASN A 68 16.57 24.08 11.74
CA ASN A 68 15.60 23.13 12.36
C ASN A 68 14.27 22.78 11.66
N GLN A 69 14.02 23.12 10.38
CA GLN A 69 12.90 22.48 9.64
C GLN A 69 13.28 22.14 8.19
N VAL A 70 13.84 20.95 7.97
CA VAL A 70 13.86 20.34 6.63
C VAL A 70 12.45 19.83 6.34
N LYS A 71 11.64 20.65 5.69
CA LYS A 71 10.34 20.21 5.17
C LYS A 71 10.57 19.68 3.76
N GLU A 72 10.38 18.37 3.56
CA GLU A 72 10.46 17.79 2.22
C GLU A 72 9.46 18.48 1.30
N HIS A 73 9.96 19.12 0.25
CA HIS A 73 9.12 19.73 -0.77
C HIS A 73 9.04 18.76 -1.96
N TYR A 74 7.89 18.10 -2.08
CA TYR A 74 7.63 17.17 -3.17
C TYR A 74 7.24 17.93 -4.45
N THR A 75 7.94 17.68 -5.54
CA THR A 75 7.59 18.11 -6.91
C THR A 75 7.24 16.89 -7.75
N ASN A 76 6.53 17.09 -8.86
CA ASN A 76 6.19 16.02 -9.81
C ASN A 76 5.52 14.79 -9.15
N LEU A 77 4.57 15.04 -8.22
CA LEU A 77 3.84 13.97 -7.56
C LEU A 77 3.03 13.16 -8.58
N GLN A 78 3.37 11.88 -8.69
CA GLN A 78 2.63 10.89 -9.43
C GLN A 78 2.01 9.88 -8.46
N GLN A 79 0.85 9.37 -8.81
CA GLN A 79 0.15 8.39 -7.98
C GLN A 79 -0.80 7.52 -8.81
N GLY A 80 -1.10 6.34 -8.30
CA GLY A 80 -1.98 5.40 -8.98
C GLY A 80 -2.48 4.31 -8.04
N SER A 81 -3.45 3.54 -8.52
CA SER A 81 -4.04 2.43 -7.77
C SER A 81 -4.69 1.39 -8.67
N SER A 82 -4.87 0.18 -8.16
CA SER A 82 -5.60 -0.90 -8.83
C SER A 82 -6.45 -1.68 -7.82
N ASP A 83 -7.67 -2.00 -8.23
CA ASP A 83 -8.63 -2.77 -7.42
C ASP A 83 -8.33 -4.27 -7.40
N CYS A 84 -7.63 -4.81 -8.39
CA CYS A 84 -7.37 -6.26 -8.54
C CYS A 84 -8.66 -7.11 -8.34
N GLY A 85 -9.75 -6.71 -9.01
CA GLY A 85 -11.06 -7.36 -8.92
C GLY A 85 -11.84 -7.10 -7.63
N GLU A 86 -11.27 -6.43 -6.63
CA GLU A 86 -11.95 -5.98 -5.41
C GLU A 86 -12.42 -4.53 -5.60
N ALA A 87 -13.57 -4.35 -6.25
CA ALA A 87 -14.06 -3.02 -6.64
C ALA A 87 -14.03 -2.00 -5.50
N GLY A 88 -13.40 -0.85 -5.75
CA GLY A 88 -13.22 0.28 -4.84
C GLY A 88 -12.03 0.17 -3.87
N ALA A 89 -11.29 -0.94 -3.86
CA ALA A 89 -10.18 -1.13 -2.92
C ALA A 89 -8.95 -0.27 -3.26
N GLY A 90 -8.59 -0.13 -4.53
CA GLY A 90 -7.44 0.65 -4.99
C GLY A 90 -7.58 2.12 -4.60
N ARG A 91 -8.72 2.75 -4.93
CA ARG A 91 -8.97 4.15 -4.54
C ARG A 91 -8.94 4.33 -3.03
N ARG A 92 -9.47 3.38 -2.26
CA ARG A 92 -9.42 3.39 -0.80
C ARG A 92 -7.99 3.35 -0.26
N LEU A 93 -7.13 2.51 -0.82
CA LEU A 93 -5.72 2.46 -0.45
C LEU A 93 -4.99 3.76 -0.82
N LEU A 94 -5.32 4.35 -1.97
CA LEU A 94 -4.74 5.63 -2.38
C LEU A 94 -5.13 6.76 -1.42
N THR A 95 -6.42 6.87 -1.07
CA THR A 95 -6.89 7.84 -0.08
C THR A 95 -6.23 7.66 1.28
N LEU A 96 -5.91 6.41 1.66
CA LEU A 96 -5.18 6.13 2.88
C LEU A 96 -3.75 6.72 2.82
N LEU A 97 -3.03 6.52 1.71
CA LEU A 97 -1.71 7.14 1.51
C LEU A 97 -1.76 8.67 1.45
N GLU A 98 -2.79 9.24 0.81
CA GLU A 98 -3.03 10.69 0.75
C GLU A 98 -3.23 11.27 2.16
N ASN A 99 -4.09 10.65 2.97
CA ASN A 99 -4.40 11.09 4.33
C ASN A 99 -3.18 11.04 5.27
N TYR A 100 -2.40 9.98 5.18
CA TYR A 100 -1.15 9.85 5.94
C TYR A 100 0.03 10.62 5.33
N LYS A 101 -0.16 11.26 4.17
CA LYS A 101 0.87 11.98 3.42
C LYS A 101 2.10 11.11 3.10
N VAL A 102 1.91 9.81 2.92
CA VAL A 102 2.98 8.85 2.62
C VAL A 102 3.31 8.91 1.13
N VAL A 103 4.59 9.07 0.81
CA VAL A 103 5.16 9.08 -0.55
C VAL A 103 6.39 8.15 -0.58
N GLY A 104 6.69 7.57 -1.73
CA GLY A 104 7.81 6.65 -1.93
C GLY A 104 7.51 5.21 -1.51
N VAL A 105 6.23 4.81 -1.50
CA VAL A 105 5.78 3.49 -1.06
C VAL A 105 4.76 2.90 -2.04
N LEU A 106 4.92 1.61 -2.34
CA LEU A 106 3.87 0.75 -2.89
C LEU A 106 3.18 0.04 -1.74
N LEU A 107 1.87 0.24 -1.61
CA LEU A 107 1.02 -0.40 -0.61
C LEU A 107 0.09 -1.39 -1.29
N ILE A 108 0.12 -2.64 -0.83
CA ILE A 108 -0.62 -3.78 -1.39
C ILE A 108 -1.47 -4.40 -0.28
N VAL A 109 -2.67 -4.86 -0.64
CA VAL A 109 -3.44 -5.78 0.18
C VAL A 109 -3.77 -7.03 -0.64
N THR A 110 -3.59 -8.19 -0.04
CA THR A 110 -4.08 -9.47 -0.57
C THR A 110 -5.32 -9.89 0.20
N ARG A 111 -6.32 -10.39 -0.51
CA ARG A 111 -7.51 -11.00 0.08
C ARG A 111 -7.72 -12.41 -0.42
N TRP A 112 -7.91 -13.34 0.51
CA TRP A 112 -8.37 -14.70 0.24
C TRP A 112 -9.84 -14.80 0.64
N TYR A 113 -10.73 -15.10 -0.31
CA TYR A 113 -12.17 -15.18 -0.05
C TYR A 113 -12.52 -16.40 0.81
N GLY A 114 -13.30 -16.18 1.86
CA GLY A 114 -13.69 -17.22 2.81
C GLY A 114 -14.97 -17.98 2.50
N GLY A 115 -15.62 -17.73 1.35
CA GLY A 115 -16.88 -18.36 0.96
C GLY A 115 -18.14 -17.57 1.31
N THR A 116 -18.05 -16.50 2.11
CA THR A 116 -19.20 -15.65 2.46
C THR A 116 -18.93 -14.17 2.14
N PRO A 117 -19.84 -13.45 1.46
CA PRO A 117 -19.70 -12.02 1.20
C PRO A 117 -19.64 -11.23 2.51
N LEU A 118 -18.67 -10.33 2.61
CA LEU A 118 -18.51 -9.44 3.78
C LEU A 118 -19.22 -8.10 3.61
N GLY A 119 -19.74 -7.79 2.41
CA GLY A 119 -20.33 -6.49 2.11
C GLY A 119 -19.34 -5.34 2.42
N PRO A 120 -19.79 -4.20 2.97
CA PRO A 120 -18.92 -3.08 3.31
C PRO A 120 -17.81 -3.40 4.32
N LYS A 121 -17.98 -4.44 5.16
CA LYS A 121 -17.02 -4.78 6.23
C LYS A 121 -15.63 -5.13 5.70
N ARG A 122 -15.53 -5.68 4.48
CA ARG A 122 -14.24 -5.98 3.83
C ARG A 122 -13.34 -4.76 3.71
N PHE A 123 -13.93 -3.58 3.48
CA PHE A 123 -13.17 -2.34 3.34
C PHE A 123 -12.54 -1.90 4.66
N ARG A 124 -13.20 -2.16 5.79
CA ARG A 124 -12.60 -1.95 7.11
C ARG A 124 -11.37 -2.85 7.28
N ASN A 125 -11.49 -4.13 6.94
CA ASN A 125 -10.38 -5.07 7.06
C ASN A 125 -9.21 -4.70 6.13
N ILE A 126 -9.49 -4.30 4.88
CA ILE A 126 -8.50 -3.79 3.92
C ILE A 126 -7.75 -2.59 4.51
N SER A 127 -8.48 -1.59 5.02
CA SER A 127 -7.85 -0.42 5.65
C SER A 127 -7.04 -0.78 6.89
N THR A 128 -7.53 -1.69 7.74
CA THR A 128 -6.81 -2.12 8.95
C THR A 128 -5.45 -2.72 8.62
N VAL A 129 -5.41 -3.75 7.74
CA VAL A 129 -4.14 -4.42 7.40
C VAL A 129 -3.19 -3.51 6.62
N ALA A 130 -3.74 -2.61 5.80
CA ALA A 130 -2.96 -1.61 5.09
C ALA A 130 -2.28 -0.62 6.05
N THR A 131 -3.02 -0.06 7.01
CA THR A 131 -2.47 0.84 8.04
C THR A 131 -1.43 0.13 8.90
N GLU A 132 -1.67 -1.12 9.29
CA GLU A 132 -0.71 -1.88 10.10
C GLU A 132 0.61 -2.09 9.35
N SER A 133 0.55 -2.41 8.05
CA SER A 133 1.76 -2.54 7.21
C SER A 133 2.56 -1.23 7.14
N LEU A 134 1.89 -0.08 7.02
CA LEU A 134 2.55 1.23 7.03
C LEU A 134 3.18 1.56 8.40
N LYS A 135 2.51 1.22 9.51
CA LYS A 135 3.07 1.38 10.87
C LYS A 135 4.35 0.55 11.03
N ARG A 136 4.34 -0.71 10.57
CA ARG A 136 5.52 -1.60 10.62
C ARG A 136 6.69 -1.09 9.78
N ALA A 137 6.40 -0.37 8.70
CA ALA A 137 7.42 0.31 7.90
C ALA A 137 7.95 1.61 8.54
N ASN A 138 7.42 2.01 9.70
CA ASN A 138 7.70 3.28 10.38
C ASN A 138 7.49 4.52 9.47
N VAL A 139 6.54 4.45 8.54
CA VAL A 139 6.18 5.59 7.68
C VAL A 139 4.95 6.36 8.19
N ILE A 140 4.28 5.84 9.21
CA ILE A 140 3.19 6.49 9.96
C ILE A 140 3.29 6.12 11.44
N LEU A 141 2.68 6.94 12.31
CA LEU A 141 2.54 6.68 13.76
C LEU A 141 1.45 5.64 14.05
#